data_AF-G7Y695-F1
#
_entry.id   AF-G7Y695-F1
#
_cell.length_a   1.000
_cell.length_b   1.000
_cell.length_c   1.000
_cell.angle_alpha   90.00
_cell.angle_beta   90.00
_cell.angle_gamma   90.00
#
_symmetry.space_group_name_H-M   'P 1'
#
loop_
_entity.id
_entity.type
_entity.pdbx_description
1 polymer ?
#
loop_
_entity_poly.entity_id
_entity_poly.type
_entity_poly.pdbx_seq_one_letter_code
_entity_poly.pdbx_strand_id
1 'polypeptide(L)'
;MIANRSIFHKALPPRKQYIRAISHLTSYIIRPCSPNECELIYITQCDPRGKLPTWAVNKATQYVAPRVIKRLVKACQQYATWKRKHQPEFKPWIYPEQCKLPTINWDDILSTPDVAGDVTVDESNAMDMAENGNGNEDDTE
;
A
#
# COMPACT_ATOMS: atom_id res chain seq x y z
N MET A 1 -10.05 -2.52 11.89
CA MET A 1 -9.85 -1.97 10.52
C MET A 1 -8.75 -0.95 10.58
N ILE A 2 -7.84 -0.95 9.60
CA ILE A 2 -6.81 0.09 9.43
C ILE A 2 -7.01 0.67 8.03
N ALA A 3 -7.08 1.99 7.92
CA ALA A 3 -7.28 2.66 6.64
C ALA A 3 -6.39 3.90 6.54
N ASN A 4 -5.97 4.23 5.33
CA ASN A 4 -5.22 5.43 5.02
C ASN A 4 -5.65 6.02 3.67
N ARG A 5 -5.34 7.30 3.51
CA ARG A 5 -5.40 8.04 2.25
C ARG A 5 -4.26 9.05 2.22
N SER A 6 -3.88 9.50 1.04
CA SER A 6 -2.88 10.56 0.91
C SER A 6 -3.38 11.88 1.52
N ILE A 7 -2.44 12.56 2.18
CA ILE A 7 -2.54 13.94 2.64
C ILE A 7 -1.27 14.67 2.18
N PHE A 8 -1.35 16.00 2.08
CA PHE A 8 -0.25 16.82 1.57
C PHE A 8 0.22 17.74 2.69
N HIS A 9 1.44 17.53 3.17
CA HIS A 9 1.99 18.28 4.30
C HIS A 9 3.06 19.26 3.80
N LYS A 10 3.01 20.52 4.23
CA LYS A 10 3.95 21.60 3.79
C LYS A 10 5.42 21.20 3.88
N ALA A 11 5.82 20.57 4.99
CA ALA A 11 7.19 20.12 5.23
C ALA A 11 7.65 18.95 4.32
N LEU A 12 6.74 18.31 3.59
CA LEU A 12 7.01 17.18 2.72
C LEU A 12 6.52 17.49 1.30
N PRO A 13 7.15 18.41 0.55
CA PRO A 13 6.81 18.69 -0.84
C PRO A 13 7.28 17.57 -1.80
N PRO A 14 6.80 17.53 -3.06
CA PRO A 14 7.27 16.58 -4.06
C PRO A 14 8.78 16.75 -4.33
N ARG A 15 9.47 15.64 -4.56
CA ARG A 15 10.91 15.60 -4.80
C ARG A 15 11.16 15.23 -6.25
N LYS A 16 12.07 15.93 -6.95
CA LYS A 16 12.33 15.71 -8.39
C LYS A 16 12.68 14.26 -8.77
N GLN A 17 13.31 13.52 -7.86
CA GLN A 17 13.74 12.13 -8.08
C GLN A 17 12.62 11.10 -7.91
N TYR A 18 11.46 11.51 -7.39
CA TYR A 18 10.38 10.60 -7.03
C TYR A 18 9.04 11.10 -7.59
N ILE A 19 8.26 10.18 -8.13
CA ILE A 19 6.87 10.45 -8.48
C ILE A 19 6.02 10.32 -7.22
N ARG A 20 5.24 11.36 -6.91
CA ARG A 20 4.29 11.32 -5.80
C ARG A 20 3.03 10.59 -6.24
N ALA A 21 2.95 9.31 -5.88
CA ALA A 21 1.72 8.53 -6.00
C ALA A 21 0.62 9.06 -5.07
N ILE A 22 -0.64 8.81 -5.43
CA ILE A 22 -1.83 9.16 -4.65
C ILE A 22 -2.53 7.87 -4.23
N SER A 23 -2.58 7.60 -2.93
CA SER A 23 -3.50 6.60 -2.38
C SER A 23 -4.83 7.30 -2.10
N HIS A 24 -5.83 7.04 -2.93
CA HIS A 24 -7.19 7.55 -2.70
C HIS A 24 -7.78 6.87 -1.46
N LEU A 25 -7.59 5.56 -1.37
CA LEU A 25 -7.96 4.74 -0.22
C LEU A 25 -7.10 3.48 -0.22
N THR A 26 -6.56 3.14 0.94
CA THR A 26 -6.05 1.80 1.19
C THR A 26 -6.57 1.35 2.54
N SER A 27 -7.10 0.14 2.63
CA SER A 27 -7.60 -0.41 3.88
C SER A 27 -7.31 -1.90 4.05
N TYR A 28 -7.13 -2.28 5.31
CA TYR A 28 -6.98 -3.64 5.78
C TYR A 28 -8.10 -3.92 6.77
N ILE A 29 -8.95 -4.88 6.45
CA ILE A 29 -10.03 -5.36 7.30
C ILE A 29 -9.63 -6.76 7.75
N ILE A 30 -9.42 -6.93 9.04
CA ILE A 30 -9.06 -8.22 9.66
C ILE A 30 -10.28 -8.68 10.44
N ARG A 31 -10.80 -9.86 10.12
CA ARG A 31 -11.91 -10.51 10.84
C ARG A 31 -11.42 -11.81 11.46
N PRO A 32 -11.58 -12.00 12.78
CA PRO A 32 -11.23 -13.28 13.40
C PRO A 32 -12.20 -14.36 12.91
N CYS A 33 -11.66 -15.50 12.49
CA CYS A 33 -12.44 -16.68 12.08
C CYS A 33 -12.38 -17.75 13.18
N SER A 34 -11.21 -17.95 13.77
CA SER A 34 -10.95 -18.87 14.88
C SER A 34 -9.78 -18.34 15.74
N PRO A 35 -9.40 -18.99 16.85
CA PRO A 35 -8.30 -18.52 17.69
C PRO A 35 -6.96 -18.33 16.96
N ASN A 36 -6.73 -19.06 15.87
CA ASN A 36 -5.48 -19.04 15.11
C ASN A 36 -5.66 -18.63 13.64
N GLU A 37 -6.87 -18.21 13.23
CA GLU A 37 -7.19 -17.90 11.84
C GLU A 37 -7.96 -16.60 11.73
N CYS A 38 -7.73 -15.88 10.63
CA CYS A 38 -8.46 -14.66 10.32
C CYS A 38 -8.66 -14.53 8.81
N GLU A 39 -9.74 -13.83 8.45
CA GLU A 39 -9.93 -13.32 7.10
C GLU A 39 -9.30 -11.93 7.03
N LEU A 40 -8.44 -11.73 6.01
CA LEU A 40 -7.87 -10.43 5.69
C LEU A 40 -8.42 -9.96 4.34
N ILE A 41 -9.14 -8.83 4.36
CA ILE A 41 -9.58 -8.14 3.15
C ILE A 41 -8.70 -6.91 2.95
N TYR A 42 -8.03 -6.86 1.80
CA TYR A 42 -7.19 -5.75 1.37
C TYR A 42 -7.88 -4.99 0.25
N ILE A 43 -8.16 -3.71 0.48
CA ILE A 43 -8.80 -2.83 -0.50
C ILE A 43 -7.82 -1.71 -0.80
N THR A 44 -7.55 -1.45 -2.08
CA THR A 44 -6.67 -0.36 -2.47
C THR A 44 -7.14 0.29 -3.76
N GLN A 45 -7.13 1.63 -3.75
CA GLN A 45 -7.26 2.49 -4.90
C GLN A 45 -6.09 3.46 -4.87
N CYS A 46 -5.14 3.24 -5.77
CA CYS A 46 -3.89 4.00 -5.84
C CYS A 46 -3.63 4.43 -7.28
N ASP A 47 -3.27 5.69 -7.44
CA ASP A 47 -2.72 6.22 -8.69
C ASP A 47 -1.20 6.36 -8.51
N PRO A 48 -0.38 5.51 -9.17
CA PRO A 48 1.07 5.62 -9.12
C PRO A 48 1.59 6.90 -9.80
N ARG A 49 0.74 7.56 -10.59
CA ARG A 49 1.01 8.72 -11.43
C ARG A 49 2.13 8.47 -12.45
N GLY A 50 2.54 9.53 -13.14
CA GLY A 50 3.59 9.49 -14.15
C GLY A 50 3.05 9.20 -15.54
N LYS A 51 3.84 8.51 -16.37
CA LYS A 51 3.52 8.22 -17.77
C LYS A 51 3.02 6.78 -17.97
N LEU A 52 2.46 6.17 -16.93
CA LEU A 52 1.94 4.81 -16.98
C LEU A 52 0.47 4.85 -17.41
N PRO A 53 0.07 4.16 -18.48
CA PRO A 53 -1.34 4.01 -18.83
C PRO A 53 -2.14 3.33 -17.71
N THR A 54 -3.40 3.71 -17.58
CA THR A 54 -4.34 3.20 -16.57
C THR A 54 -4.52 1.68 -16.69
N TRP A 55 -4.66 1.16 -17.91
CA TRP A 55 -4.78 -0.28 -18.15
C TRP A 55 -3.56 -1.05 -17.62
N ALA A 56 -2.35 -0.49 -17.77
CA ALA A 56 -1.11 -1.12 -17.33
C ALA A 56 -1.03 -1.15 -15.80
N VAL A 57 -1.47 -0.07 -15.13
CA VAL A 57 -1.57 0.00 -13.67
C VAL A 57 -2.58 -1.03 -13.14
N ASN A 58 -3.75 -1.12 -13.76
CA ASN A 58 -4.80 -2.08 -13.37
C ASN A 58 -4.30 -3.52 -13.53
N LYS A 59 -3.68 -3.84 -14.67
CA LYS A 59 -3.13 -5.17 -14.95
C LYS A 59 -2.00 -5.51 -13.97
N ALA A 60 -1.05 -4.59 -13.74
CA ALA A 60 0.02 -4.82 -12.78
C ALA A 60 -0.50 -5.05 -11.36
N THR A 61 -1.54 -4.32 -10.94
CA THR A 61 -2.15 -4.43 -9.61
C THR A 61 -2.70 -5.84 -9.36
N GLN A 62 -3.29 -6.49 -10.37
CA GLN A 62 -3.79 -7.87 -10.27
C GLN A 62 -2.69 -8.88 -9.92
N TYR A 63 -1.45 -8.66 -10.35
CA TYR A 63 -0.31 -9.53 -10.02
C TYR A 63 0.41 -9.13 -8.73
N VAL A 64 0.48 -7.83 -8.45
CA VAL A 64 1.18 -7.31 -7.26
C VAL A 64 0.41 -7.63 -5.98
N ALA A 65 -0.93 -7.50 -5.99
CA ALA A 65 -1.74 -7.72 -4.79
C ALA A 65 -1.57 -9.14 -4.19
N PRO A 66 -1.68 -10.25 -4.96
CA PRO A 66 -1.44 -11.59 -4.42
C PRO A 66 -0.02 -11.78 -3.87
N ARG A 67 0.99 -11.18 -4.50
CA ARG A 67 2.38 -11.25 -4.03
C ARG A 67 2.57 -10.53 -2.70
N VAL A 68 1.95 -9.36 -2.52
CA VAL A 68 1.97 -8.62 -1.25
C VAL A 68 1.30 -9.43 -0.14
N ILE A 69 0.13 -10.01 -0.40
CA ILE A 69 -0.58 -10.84 0.59
C ILE A 69 0.23 -12.08 0.97
N LYS A 70 0.82 -12.80 0.01
CA LYS A 70 1.71 -13.95 0.28
C LYS A 70 2.89 -13.58 1.19
N ARG A 71 3.53 -12.44 0.92
CA ARG A 71 4.65 -11.93 1.75
C ARG A 71 4.17 -11.54 3.15
N LEU A 72 3.01 -10.94 3.27
CA LEU A 72 2.42 -10.59 4.56
C LEU A 72 2.13 -11.84 5.40
N VAL A 73 1.56 -12.89 4.81
CA VAL A 73 1.33 -14.17 5.51
C VAL A 73 2.64 -14.73 6.06
N LYS A 74 3.70 -14.77 5.25
CA LYS A 74 5.04 -15.23 5.69
C LYS A 74 5.58 -14.36 6.83
N ALA A 75 5.42 -13.04 6.75
CA ALA A 75 5.85 -12.12 7.81
C ALA A 75 5.07 -12.34 9.12
N CYS A 76 3.75 -12.58 9.06
CA CYS A 76 2.91 -12.86 10.22
C CYS A 76 3.38 -14.13 10.97
N GLN A 77 3.72 -15.20 10.23
CA GLN A 77 4.23 -16.44 10.81
C GLN A 77 5.54 -16.24 11.58
N GLN A 78 6.40 -15.33 11.09
CA GLN A 78 7.71 -15.06 11.70
C GLN A 78 7.66 -13.96 12.78
N TYR A 79 6.57 -13.18 12.83
CA TYR A 79 6.47 -11.96 13.63
C TYR A 79 6.66 -12.20 15.12
N ALA A 80 6.05 -13.25 15.70
CA ALA A 80 6.16 -13.52 17.13
C ALA A 80 7.62 -13.77 17.57
N THR A 81 8.39 -14.52 16.78
CA THR A 81 9.81 -14.77 17.03
C THR A 81 10.64 -13.52 16.85
N TRP A 82 10.37 -12.73 15.80
CA TRP A 82 11.06 -11.46 15.57
C TRP A 82 10.78 -10.47 16.70
N LYS A 83 9.51 -10.27 17.08
CA LYS A 83 9.09 -9.25 18.06
C LYS A 83 9.68 -9.51 19.45
N ARG A 84 9.86 -10.78 19.84
CA ARG A 84 10.53 -11.18 21.09
C ARG A 84 11.94 -10.60 21.23
N LYS A 85 12.64 -10.41 20.10
CA LYS A 85 14.00 -9.87 20.05
C LYS A 85 14.05 -8.35 19.84
N HIS A 86 12.92 -7.70 19.55
CA HIS A 86 12.84 -6.30 19.13
C HIS A 86 11.84 -5.52 19.98
N GLN A 87 12.20 -5.30 21.25
CA GLN A 87 11.39 -4.58 22.24
C GLN A 87 9.96 -5.15 22.31
N PRO A 88 9.77 -6.36 22.88
CA PRO A 88 8.50 -7.07 22.84
C PRO A 88 7.33 -6.27 23.42
N GLU A 89 7.60 -5.45 24.44
CA GLU A 89 6.59 -4.63 25.13
C GLU A 89 6.25 -3.33 24.39
N PHE A 90 7.07 -2.91 23.42
CA PHE A 90 6.83 -1.68 22.67
C PHE A 90 5.81 -1.93 21.55
N LYS A 91 4.54 -1.63 21.82
CA LYS A 91 3.39 -1.77 20.91
C LYS A 91 2.51 -0.51 21.01
N PRO A 92 2.98 0.64 20.52
CA PRO A 92 2.25 1.91 20.64
C PRO A 92 0.87 1.92 19.97
N TRP A 93 0.62 1.00 19.03
CA TRP A 93 -0.70 0.80 18.42
C TRP A 93 -1.69 0.05 19.33
N ILE A 94 -1.24 -0.57 20.43
CA ILE A 94 -2.07 -1.16 21.49
C ILE A 94 -2.07 -0.27 22.74
N TYR A 95 -0.91 0.32 23.05
CA TYR A 95 -0.61 1.12 24.24
C TYR A 95 -0.21 2.55 23.84
N PRO A 96 -1.17 3.46 23.58
CA PRO A 96 -0.91 4.78 23.00
C PRO A 96 0.03 5.66 23.81
N GLU A 97 0.12 5.48 25.12
CA GLU A 97 1.04 6.19 26.03
C GLU A 97 2.52 5.95 25.69
N GLN A 98 2.83 4.88 24.93
CA GLN A 98 4.17 4.63 24.43
C GLN A 98 4.52 5.49 23.19
N CYS A 99 3.54 6.15 22.58
CA CYS A 99 3.73 6.96 21.39
C CYS A 99 4.47 8.26 21.73
N LYS A 100 5.64 8.46 21.13
CA LYS A 100 6.47 9.66 21.28
C LYS A 100 6.44 10.57 20.06
N LEU A 101 5.54 10.31 19.11
CA LEU A 101 5.42 11.10 17.88
C LEU A 101 4.78 12.46 18.19
N PRO A 102 5.21 13.53 17.49
CA PRO A 102 4.57 14.84 17.62
C PRO A 102 3.13 14.80 17.09
N THR A 103 2.28 15.64 17.67
CA THR A 103 0.93 15.87 17.17
C THR A 103 0.98 16.64 15.85
N ILE A 104 0.08 16.30 14.92
CA ILE A 104 -0.01 17.00 13.65
C ILE A 104 -0.62 18.40 13.83
N ASN A 105 -0.05 19.40 13.18
CA ASN A 105 -0.69 20.70 13.03
C ASN A 105 -1.56 20.68 11.77
N TRP A 106 -2.88 20.87 11.93
CA TRP A 106 -3.80 20.82 10.80
C TRP A 106 -3.59 21.96 9.80
N ASP A 107 -3.04 23.10 10.24
CA ASP A 107 -2.71 24.21 9.35
C ASP A 107 -1.59 23.85 8.35
N ASP A 108 -0.78 22.83 8.65
CA ASP A 108 0.30 22.35 7.78
C ASP A 108 -0.17 21.35 6.72
N ILE A 109 -1.45 20.97 6.77
CA ILE A 109 -2.09 20.14 5.76
C ILE A 109 -2.66 21.03 4.67
N LEU A 110 -2.19 20.84 3.45
CA LEU A 110 -2.67 21.56 2.29
C LEU A 110 -4.07 21.07 1.92
N SER A 111 -5.00 22.02 1.70
CA SER A 111 -6.36 21.74 1.25
C SER A 111 -6.42 21.28 -0.21
N THR A 112 -5.42 21.66 -1.01
CA THR A 112 -5.26 21.25 -2.40
C THR A 112 -4.06 20.32 -2.57
N PRO A 113 -4.13 19.34 -3.49
CA PRO A 113 -2.99 18.51 -3.83
C PRO A 113 -1.79 19.33 -4.33
N ASP A 114 -0.60 19.05 -3.79
CA ASP A 114 0.67 19.69 -4.21
C ASP A 114 1.32 19.03 -5.43
N VAL A 115 0.51 18.31 -6.20
CA VAL A 115 0.97 17.45 -7.28
C VAL A 115 0.67 18.16 -8.61
N ALA A 116 1.66 18.22 -9.50
CA ALA A 116 1.50 18.83 -10.82
C ALA A 116 0.31 18.22 -11.58
N GLY A 117 -0.28 18.98 -12.50
CA GLY A 117 -1.52 18.64 -13.22
C GLY A 117 -1.53 17.26 -13.87
N ASP A 118 -2.72 16.80 -14.26
CA ASP A 118 -2.92 15.46 -14.79
C ASP A 118 -2.08 15.26 -16.05
N VAL A 119 -1.19 14.25 -16.05
CA VAL A 119 -0.50 13.84 -17.27
C VAL A 119 -1.50 12.95 -17.99
N THR A 120 -2.34 13.55 -18.83
CA THR A 120 -3.25 12.78 -19.68
C THR A 120 -2.42 11.95 -20.63
N VAL A 121 -2.36 10.65 -20.40
CA VAL A 121 -1.78 9.70 -21.34
C VAL A 121 -2.84 9.42 -22.40
N ASP A 122 -2.53 9.70 -23.67
CA ASP A 122 -3.41 9.33 -24.78
C ASP A 122 -3.38 7.80 -24.95
N GLU A 123 -4.47 7.15 -24.53
CA GLU A 123 -4.64 5.70 -24.57
C GLU A 123 -5.37 5.20 -25.83
N SER A 124 -5.60 6.05 -26.84
CA SER A 124 -6.39 5.70 -28.04
C SER A 124 -5.85 4.51 -28.84
N ASN A 125 -4.56 4.17 -28.66
CA ASN A 125 -3.88 3.05 -29.31
C ASN A 125 -3.42 1.95 -28.33
N ALA A 126 -3.91 1.93 -27.09
CA ALA A 126 -3.56 0.90 -26.13
C ALA A 126 -4.18 -0.45 -26.53
N MET A 127 -3.33 -1.39 -26.97
CA MET A 127 -3.76 -2.78 -27.20
C MET A 127 -3.79 -3.54 -25.88
N ASP A 128 -4.98 -4.03 -25.50
CA ASP A 128 -5.10 -5.06 -24.47
C ASP A 128 -4.48 -6.36 -24.99
N MET A 129 -3.31 -6.72 -24.48
CA MET A 129 -2.78 -8.08 -24.64
C MET A 129 -3.59 -9.02 -23.75
N ALA A 130 -4.77 -9.41 -24.21
CA ALA A 130 -5.54 -10.53 -23.68
C ALA A 130 -4.83 -11.85 -24.05
N GLU A 131 -4.60 -12.65 -23.01
CA GLU A 131 -4.30 -14.09 -22.99
C GLU A 131 -3.38 -14.69 -24.07
N ASN A 132 -2.18 -15.08 -23.63
CA ASN A 132 -1.60 -16.35 -24.07
C ASN A 132 -1.13 -17.13 -22.84
N GLY A 133 -1.64 -18.35 -22.72
CA GLY A 133 -1.48 -19.21 -21.56
C GLY A 133 -0.15 -19.94 -21.47
N ASN A 134 0.04 -20.46 -20.25
CA ASN A 134 0.75 -21.67 -19.87
C ASN A 134 2.29 -21.64 -19.68
N GLY A 135 2.70 -22.24 -18.55
CA GLY A 135 4.02 -22.88 -18.37
C GLY A 135 5.09 -22.04 -17.68
N ASN A 136 5.16 -22.07 -16.35
CA ASN A 136 6.06 -23.03 -15.68
C ASN A 136 6.12 -22.76 -14.17
N GLU A 137 5.74 -23.81 -13.43
CA GLU A 137 6.34 -24.20 -12.16
C GLU A 137 7.87 -24.11 -12.28
N ASP A 138 8.55 -23.43 -11.37
CA ASP A 138 9.44 -24.08 -10.40
C ASP A 138 10.10 -23.05 -9.47
N ASP A 139 10.71 -23.58 -8.41
CA ASP A 139 11.76 -23.04 -7.54
C ASP A 139 11.33 -22.27 -6.27
N THR A 140 11.68 -22.68 -5.06
CA THR A 140 12.30 -23.91 -4.50
C THR A 140 12.16 -23.78 -2.97
N GLU A 141 12.17 -24.93 -2.28
CA GLU A 141 12.25 -25.20 -0.82
C GLU A 141 12.32 -24.03 0.20
#